data_AF-A0A2V2EYC9-F1
#
_entry.id   AF-A0A2V2EYC9-F1
#
_cell.length_a   1.000
_cell.length_b   1.000
_cell.length_c   1.000
_cell.angle_alpha   90.00
_cell.angle_beta   90.00
_cell.angle_gamma   90.00
#
_symmetry.space_group_name_H-M   'P 1'
#
loop_
_entity.id
_entity.type
_entity.pdbx_description
1 polymer ?
#
loop_
_entity_poly.entity_id
_entity_poly.type
_entity_poly.pdbx_seq_one_letter_code
_entity_poly.pdbx_strand_id
1 'polypeptide(L)'
;MKKGIQPSGMVTRRKILTVSMKLFLEKGYDGTTAKEVADMAGIVSGSPFFQFGNKEGVLLDLVKQMFDGQFATAGMLAGEGADPLLLYALETALQLHIAEMSDPLRELYVTAYTLPRTSAYI
;
A
#
# COMPACT_ATOMS: atom_id res chain seq x y z
N MET A 1 25.90 -23.25 11.27
CA MET A 1 25.12 -22.17 10.63
C MET A 1 23.67 -22.33 11.04
N LYS A 2 23.10 -21.41 11.83
CA LYS A 2 21.72 -21.51 12.32
C LYS A 2 20.77 -21.14 11.18
N LYS A 3 20.00 -22.10 10.64
CA LYS A 3 18.87 -21.84 9.75
C LYS A 3 17.87 -20.99 10.54
N GLY A 4 17.82 -19.69 10.26
CA GLY A 4 16.80 -18.81 10.81
C GLY A 4 15.43 -19.37 10.46
N ILE A 5 14.56 -19.50 11.45
CA ILE A 5 13.17 -19.93 11.31
C ILE A 5 12.52 -18.96 10.32
N GLN A 6 12.26 -19.40 9.09
CA GLN A 6 11.52 -18.58 8.14
C GLN A 6 10.07 -18.50 8.64
N PRO A 7 9.52 -17.29 8.86
CA PRO A 7 8.11 -17.13 9.15
C PRO A 7 7.28 -17.72 8.01
N SER A 8 6.06 -18.19 8.31
CA SER A 8 5.14 -18.67 7.27
C SER A 8 5.02 -17.63 6.14
N GLY A 9 4.83 -18.10 4.90
CA GLY A 9 4.85 -17.23 3.71
C GLY A 9 3.92 -16.00 3.84
N MET A 10 2.76 -16.16 4.48
CA MET A 10 1.84 -15.04 4.77
C MET A 10 2.39 -14.02 5.77
N VAL A 11 3.06 -14.47 6.84
CA VAL A 11 3.68 -13.57 7.82
C VAL A 11 4.81 -12.77 7.15
N THR A 12 5.58 -13.43 6.29
CA THR A 12 6.65 -12.79 5.51
C THR A 12 6.10 -11.77 4.50
N ARG A 13 4.98 -12.08 3.82
CA ARG A 13 4.29 -11.14 2.92
C ARG A 13 3.84 -9.88 3.65
N ARG A 14 3.11 -10.04 4.77
CA ARG A 14 2.62 -8.91 5.57
C ARG A 14 3.76 -8.04 6.08
N LYS A 15 4.84 -8.66 6.56
CA LYS A 15 6.02 -7.93 7.04
C LYS A 15 6.67 -7.09 5.94
N ILE A 16 6.79 -7.63 4.73
CA ILE A 16 7.32 -6.86 3.59
C ILE A 16 6.42 -5.69 3.23
N LEU A 17 5.10 -5.86 3.23
CA LEU A 17 4.16 -4.76 2.98
C LEU A 17 4.33 -3.64 4.00
N THR A 18 4.36 -3.96 5.29
CA THR A 18 4.54 -2.97 6.37
C THR A 18 5.86 -2.23 6.24
N VAL A 19 6.97 -2.95 6.01
CA VAL A 19 8.30 -2.35 5.85
C VAL A 19 8.38 -1.49 4.59
N SER A 20 7.81 -1.95 3.48
CA SER A 20 7.81 -1.20 2.22
C SER A 20 6.99 0.07 2.33
N MET A 21 5.80 0.01 2.94
CA MET A 21 4.97 1.19 3.19
C MET A 21 5.73 2.23 4.03
N LYS A 22 6.39 1.79 5.11
CA LYS A 22 7.22 2.68 5.92
C LYS A 22 8.33 3.34 5.10
N LEU A 23 9.10 2.56 4.35
CA LEU A 23 10.19 3.09 3.53
C LEU A 23 9.70 4.00 2.39
N PHE A 24 8.57 3.68 1.76
CA PHE A 24 7.95 4.54 0.76
C PHE A 24 7.55 5.90 1.33
N LEU A 25 7.04 5.94 2.58
CA LEU A 25 6.69 7.20 3.25
C LEU A 25 7.92 7.96 3.78
N GLU A 26 9.02 7.28 4.11
CA GLU A 26 10.22 7.93 4.62
C GLU A 26 11.16 8.43 3.50
N LYS A 27 11.20 7.73 2.36
CA LYS A 27 12.21 7.91 1.32
C LYS A 27 11.64 8.09 -0.09
N GLY A 28 10.32 8.06 -0.22
CA GLY A 28 9.64 7.97 -1.51
C GLY A 28 9.69 6.56 -2.11
N TYR A 29 8.80 6.31 -3.06
CA TYR A 29 8.74 5.04 -3.79
C TYR A 29 10.05 4.76 -4.52
N ASP A 30 10.58 5.72 -5.28
CA ASP A 30 11.80 5.55 -6.07
C ASP A 30 13.07 5.44 -5.24
N GLY A 31 13.14 6.16 -4.11
CA GLY A 31 14.25 6.09 -3.16
C GLY A 31 14.33 4.80 -2.34
N THR A 32 13.34 3.90 -2.46
CA THR A 32 13.27 2.64 -1.71
C THR A 32 13.80 1.48 -2.53
N THR A 33 14.81 0.78 -1.99
CA THR A 33 15.44 -0.37 -2.65
C THR A 33 14.97 -1.70 -2.07
N ALA A 34 15.05 -2.77 -2.88
CA ALA A 34 14.78 -4.13 -2.45
C ALA A 34 15.70 -4.58 -1.30
N LYS A 35 16.95 -4.09 -1.29
CA LYS A 35 17.93 -4.40 -0.23
C LYS A 35 17.49 -3.81 1.11
N GLU A 36 17.10 -2.54 1.15
CA GLU A 36 16.64 -1.90 2.39
C GLU A 36 15.39 -2.56 2.96
N VAL A 37 14.45 -2.91 2.09
CA VAL A 37 13.26 -3.68 2.49
C VAL A 37 13.65 -5.04 3.06
N ALA A 38 14.58 -5.76 2.42
CA ALA A 38 15.03 -7.07 2.89
C ALA A 38 15.73 -6.97 4.25
N ASP A 39 16.66 -6.03 4.38
CA ASP A 39 17.44 -5.80 5.59
C ASP A 39 16.49 -5.44 6.76
N MET A 40 15.53 -4.52 6.56
CA MET A 40 14.55 -4.13 7.59
C MET A 40 13.49 -5.22 7.87
N ALA A 41 13.12 -6.02 6.87
CA ALA A 41 12.23 -7.17 7.05
C ALA A 41 12.93 -8.40 7.64
N GLY A 42 14.26 -8.42 7.75
CA GLY A 42 15.04 -9.56 8.23
C GLY A 42 15.04 -10.74 7.24
N ILE A 43 15.03 -10.46 5.94
CA ILE A 43 15.04 -11.45 4.87
C ILE A 43 16.48 -11.67 4.41
N VAL A 44 16.97 -12.90 4.57
CA VAL A 44 18.39 -13.24 4.38
C VAL A 44 18.71 -13.62 2.92
N SER A 45 17.72 -14.00 2.13
CA SER A 45 17.96 -14.48 0.75
C SER A 45 16.81 -14.17 -0.19
N GLY A 46 17.13 -13.67 -1.38
CA GLY A 46 16.17 -13.35 -2.43
C GLY A 46 15.63 -11.92 -2.35
N SER A 47 15.03 -11.46 -3.44
CA SER A 47 14.34 -10.16 -3.45
C SER A 47 13.05 -10.24 -2.63
N PRO A 48 12.79 -9.31 -1.69
CA PRO A 48 11.53 -9.29 -0.95
C PRO A 48 10.32 -9.06 -1.86
N PHE A 49 10.55 -8.48 -3.05
CA PHE A 49 9.52 -8.20 -4.03
C PHE A 49 9.16 -9.40 -4.91
N PHE A 50 9.90 -10.50 -4.85
CA PHE A 50 9.66 -11.67 -5.70
C PHE A 50 8.22 -12.19 -5.61
N GLN A 51 7.68 -12.31 -4.39
CA GLN A 51 6.30 -12.74 -4.16
C GLN A 51 5.22 -11.72 -4.59
N PHE A 52 5.64 -10.52 -4.99
CA PHE A 52 4.80 -9.46 -5.55
C PHE A 52 5.07 -9.25 -7.05
N GLY A 53 6.02 -10.00 -7.62
CA GLY A 53 6.56 -9.80 -8.97
C GLY A 53 7.63 -8.71 -9.02
N ASN A 54 7.32 -7.50 -8.53
CA ASN A 54 8.22 -6.35 -8.54
C ASN A 54 7.85 -5.33 -7.44
N LYS A 55 8.58 -4.20 -7.36
CA LYS A 55 8.31 -3.11 -6.40
C LYS A 55 6.90 -2.53 -6.58
N GLU A 56 6.47 -2.38 -7.83
CA GLU A 56 5.12 -1.90 -8.18
C GLU A 56 4.04 -2.86 -7.68
N GLY A 57 4.27 -4.18 -7.72
CA GLY A 57 3.36 -5.17 -7.19
C GLY A 57 3.18 -5.07 -5.68
N VAL A 58 4.19 -4.58 -4.94
CA VAL A 58 4.03 -4.26 -3.51
C VAL A 58 3.11 -3.05 -3.35
N LEU A 59 3.31 -2.00 -4.14
CA LEU A 59 2.44 -0.82 -4.10
C LEU A 59 1.01 -1.19 -4.51
N LEU A 60 0.82 -2.05 -5.51
CA LEU A 60 -0.49 -2.56 -5.91
C LEU A 60 -1.22 -3.27 -4.78
N ASP A 61 -0.53 -4.10 -4.01
CA ASP A 61 -1.12 -4.76 -2.84
C ASP A 61 -1.54 -3.76 -1.74
N LEU A 62 -0.80 -2.65 -1.58
CA LEU A 62 -1.17 -1.56 -0.67
C LEU A 62 -2.37 -0.76 -1.19
N VAL A 63 -2.39 -0.45 -2.49
CA VAL A 63 -3.51 0.22 -3.16
C VAL A 63 -4.78 -0.63 -3.05
N LYS A 64 -4.71 -1.93 -3.31
CA LYS A 64 -5.83 -2.85 -3.13
C LYS A 64 -6.40 -2.79 -1.71
N GLN A 65 -5.54 -2.87 -0.70
CA GLN A 65 -5.96 -2.75 0.71
C GLN A 65 -6.66 -1.43 1.02
N MET A 66 -6.24 -0.34 0.38
CA MET A 66 -6.84 0.99 0.56
C MET A 66 -8.19 1.12 -0.14
N PHE A 67 -8.29 0.65 -1.40
CA PHE A 67 -9.45 0.86 -2.26
C PHE A 67 -10.54 -0.23 -2.11
N ASP A 68 -10.20 -1.48 -1.76
CA ASP A 68 -11.17 -2.58 -1.61
C ASP A 68 -12.26 -2.27 -0.56
N GLY A 69 -11.94 -1.48 0.47
CA GLY A 69 -12.83 -1.17 1.59
C GLY A 69 -13.40 0.25 1.61
N GLN A 70 -13.04 1.11 0.65
CA GLN A 70 -13.31 2.55 0.75
C GLN A 70 -14.80 2.88 0.64
N PHE A 71 -15.52 2.27 -0.30
CA PHE A 71 -16.96 2.49 -0.46
C PHE A 71 -17.77 1.86 0.67
N ALA A 72 -17.31 0.74 1.23
CA ALA A 72 -17.92 0.17 2.42
C ALA A 72 -17.75 1.12 3.62
N THR A 73 -16.57 1.71 3.78
CA THR A 73 -16.28 2.71 4.82
C THR A 73 -17.14 3.97 4.64
N ALA A 74 -17.21 4.51 3.41
CA ALA A 74 -18.07 5.64 3.09
C ALA A 74 -19.55 5.32 3.36
N GLY A 75 -20.02 4.12 3.00
CA GLY A 75 -21.38 3.66 3.27
C GLY A 75 -21.71 3.61 4.76
N MET A 76 -20.79 3.07 5.58
CA MET A 76 -20.96 3.06 7.05
C MET A 76 -21.04 4.47 7.63
N LEU A 77 -20.28 5.42 7.10
CA LEU A 77 -20.25 6.80 7.57
C LEU A 77 -21.44 7.63 7.08
N ALA A 78 -21.91 7.40 5.85
CA ALA A 78 -23.04 8.10 5.26
C ALA A 78 -24.39 7.64 5.83
N GLY A 79 -24.45 6.41 6.36
CA GLY A 79 -25.66 5.82 6.94
C GLY A 79 -26.53 5.05 5.93
N GLU A 80 -27.46 4.25 6.46
CA GLU A 80 -28.35 3.43 5.63
C GLU A 80 -29.23 4.30 4.71
N GLY A 81 -29.35 3.88 3.46
CA GLY A 81 -30.18 4.59 2.46
C GLY A 81 -29.60 5.90 1.96
N ALA A 82 -28.31 6.19 2.22
CA ALA A 82 -27.63 7.37 1.69
C ALA A 82 -27.72 7.45 0.16
N ASP A 83 -27.88 8.67 -0.34
CA ASP A 83 -27.84 8.96 -1.78
C ASP A 83 -26.50 8.47 -2.38
N PRO A 84 -26.51 7.72 -3.50
CA PRO A 84 -25.29 7.32 -4.19
C PRO A 84 -24.33 8.49 -4.46
N LEU A 85 -24.83 9.69 -4.77
CA LEU A 85 -24.01 10.89 -4.96
C LEU A 85 -23.25 11.26 -3.69
N LEU A 86 -23.90 11.15 -2.52
CA LEU A 86 -23.26 11.39 -1.23
C LEU A 86 -22.17 10.35 -0.95
N LEU A 87 -22.39 9.07 -1.31
CA LEU A 87 -21.36 8.03 -1.18
C LEU A 87 -20.11 8.35 -1.99
N TYR A 88 -20.27 8.74 -3.26
CA TYR A 88 -19.14 9.14 -4.10
C TYR A 88 -18.43 10.38 -3.56
N ALA A 89 -19.19 11.39 -3.13
CA ALA A 89 -18.62 12.61 -2.57
C ALA A 89 -17.82 12.33 -1.29
N LEU A 90 -18.36 11.50 -0.40
CA LEU A 90 -17.72 11.15 0.86
C LEU A 90 -16.46 10.30 0.65
N GLU A 91 -16.53 9.29 -0.21
CA GLU A 91 -15.38 8.46 -0.56
C GLU A 91 -14.25 9.33 -1.13
N THR A 92 -14.56 10.19 -2.11
CA THR A 92 -13.58 11.11 -2.71
C THR A 92 -13.00 12.06 -1.66
N ALA A 93 -13.83 12.60 -0.77
CA ALA A 93 -13.39 13.49 0.30
C ALA A 93 -12.45 12.78 1.29
N LEU A 94 -12.69 11.50 1.60
CA LEU A 94 -11.80 10.69 2.43
C LEU A 94 -10.43 10.52 1.77
N GLN A 95 -10.38 10.17 0.48
CA GLN A 95 -9.11 10.02 -0.26
C GLN A 95 -8.31 11.33 -0.28
N LEU A 96 -8.98 12.45 -0.59
CA LEU A 96 -8.36 13.77 -0.60
C LEU A 96 -7.82 14.13 0.79
N HIS A 97 -8.60 13.92 1.84
CA HIS A 97 -8.17 14.18 3.20
C HIS A 97 -6.96 13.34 3.60
N ILE A 98 -6.94 12.04 3.28
CA ILE A 98 -5.82 11.13 3.55
C ILE A 98 -4.55 11.61 2.83
N ALA A 99 -4.66 11.97 1.55
CA ALA A 99 -3.54 12.49 0.78
C ALA A 99 -2.99 13.79 1.37
N GLU A 100 -3.84 14.65 1.94
CA GLU A 100 -3.44 15.91 2.57
C GLU A 100 -2.84 15.77 3.97
N MET A 101 -2.91 14.59 4.61
CA MET A 101 -2.38 14.39 5.97
C MET A 101 -0.85 14.58 6.04
N SER A 102 -0.12 14.31 4.96
CA SER A 102 1.33 14.60 4.87
C SER A 102 1.84 14.61 3.44
N ASP A 103 2.93 15.34 3.19
CA ASP A 103 3.58 15.40 1.88
C ASP A 103 3.98 14.01 1.35
N PRO A 104 4.56 13.09 2.15
CA PRO A 104 4.89 11.75 1.66
C PRO A 104 3.67 10.90 1.30
N LEU A 105 2.54 11.07 2.00
CA LEU A 105 1.30 10.38 1.62
C LEU A 105 0.80 10.87 0.26
N ARG A 106 0.78 12.19 0.06
CA ARG A 106 0.43 12.80 -1.22
C ARG A 106 1.31 12.31 -2.37
N GLU A 107 2.63 12.30 -2.18
CA GLU A 107 3.57 11.80 -3.19
C GLU A 107 3.35 10.32 -3.51
N LEU A 108 3.07 9.51 -2.49
CA LEU A 108 2.78 8.09 -2.67
C LEU A 108 1.44 7.87 -3.41
N TYR A 109 0.42 8.68 -3.12
CA TYR A 109 -0.83 8.72 -3.87
C TYR A 109 -0.59 9.05 -5.34
N VAL A 110 0.13 10.14 -5.63
CA VAL A 110 0.49 10.51 -7.01
C VAL A 110 1.25 9.38 -7.71
N THR A 111 2.16 8.72 -7.00
CA THR A 111 2.88 7.55 -7.54
C THR A 111 1.92 6.41 -7.89
N ALA A 112 0.95 6.10 -7.03
CA ALA A 112 -0.06 5.08 -7.30
C ALA A 112 -0.93 5.40 -8.54
N TYR A 113 -1.23 6.67 -8.79
CA TYR A 113 -1.97 7.09 -10.00
C TYR A 113 -1.10 7.14 -11.27
N THR A 114 0.24 7.06 -11.17
CA THR A 114 1.13 7.16 -12.34
C THR A 114 1.67 5.81 -12.83
N LEU A 115 1.80 4.81 -11.96
CA LEU A 115 2.32 3.50 -12.35
C LEU A 115 1.26 2.62 -13.04
N PRO A 116 1.58 1.89 -14.13
CA PRO A 116 0.59 1.23 -14.97
C PRO A 116 -0.33 0.22 -14.25
N ARG A 117 0.21 -0.59 -13.35
CA ARG A 117 -0.56 -1.65 -12.68
C ARG A 117 -1.44 -1.11 -11.57
N THR A 118 -1.01 -0.04 -10.91
CA THR A 118 -1.78 0.61 -9.84
C THR A 118 -2.85 1.52 -10.42
N SER A 119 -2.54 2.30 -11.46
CA SER A 119 -3.51 3.16 -12.13
C SER A 119 -4.56 2.39 -12.91
N ALA A 120 -4.25 1.20 -13.42
CA ALA A 120 -5.26 0.31 -14.03
C ALA A 120 -6.20 -0.34 -13.01
N TYR A 121 -5.86 -0.28 -11.73
CA TYR A 121 -6.67 -0.84 -10.64
C TYR A 121 -7.59 0.19 -10.00
N ILE A 122 -7.09 1.43 -9.87
CA ILE A 122 -7.87 2.59 -9.37
C ILE A 122 -8.90 2.99 -10.43
#